data_AF-A0A0D6B0M1-F1
#
_entry.id   AF-A0A0D6B0M1-F1
#
_cell.length_a   1.000
_cell.length_b   1.000
_cell.length_c   1.000
_cell.angle_alpha   90.00
_cell.angle_beta   90.00
_cell.angle_gamma   90.00
#
_symmetry.space_group_name_H-M   'P 1'
#
loop_
_entity.id
_entity.type
_entity.pdbx_description
1 polymer ?
#
loop_
_entity_poly.entity_id
_entity_poly.type
_entity_poly.pdbx_seq_one_letter_code
_entity_poly.pdbx_strand_id
1 'polypeptide(L)'
;MRSPFTTGPFKFGSRLLIGFGAVLLALGLGGAAAMHFGLVPVSARPPHNALTTAVLHDTFRASVARRARDVGTAPDLTDPGLIALGARHYGQVCSSCHGGPGLGQSPVALSMRPRPQSLPAVVDGFSASELYVILRDGVRFTAMPSWPSDGNFNEIWAVVAFLRQLPEMTPEAYRAATVADVAGTGAPPALAWTRRGPQMPVKLHDEADPIEDYLYAAPSTGWRPIGLQDVPVAYCAACHGADGTGAPTGGQAPNLAILDADTIAARLRAYAEGTRESGIMATVASSLSGPQIEALAAYYADLPDRTLGAPDRGDPERGAVLARQGDFARALPACGACHGGEAGASGLGVPRLAGQGAAFLERRLDSFAAEDGPDRQGWNPMPAIAKALSPDERAAVATYLAGLPADDPLVPARPPVPTEAGADDEAAELLLRCTACHDPGPALGADRDLSPNLTLQSAAYLDHQLALFDAGRRPVGSMQQAAHEMTAEQIGQLSAALGAAPAARSGLDPERARRPDFELAEAGKLAEEGDPARGLPACLSCHGARPTAAVGLLPRLDGQRARYLEDRLDYFAGDAAPEVLAPMTEIAARLTGDERAALADWFAARPPLAK
;
A
#
# COMPACT_ATOMS: atom_id res chain seq x y z
N MET A 1 31.21 68.70 38.50
CA MET A 1 31.45 67.63 37.52
C MET A 1 30.15 67.34 36.79
N ARG A 2 30.16 67.41 35.45
CA ARG A 2 29.01 67.14 34.58
C ARG A 2 28.77 65.63 34.47
N SER A 3 27.51 65.21 34.45
CA SER A 3 27.06 64.04 33.69
C SER A 3 25.83 64.46 32.88
N PRO A 4 25.92 64.51 31.54
CA PRO A 4 24.76 64.66 30.67
C PRO A 4 24.33 63.27 30.20
N PHE A 5 23.08 62.87 30.39
CA PHE A 5 22.31 61.95 29.53
C PHE A 5 21.00 61.58 30.26
N THR A 6 20.00 62.44 30.11
CA THR A 6 18.59 62.09 30.33
C THR A 6 17.89 62.12 28.98
N THR A 7 17.88 60.98 28.29
CA THR A 7 16.99 60.75 27.15
C THR A 7 15.60 60.45 27.69
N GLY A 8 14.65 61.38 27.48
CA GLY A 8 13.24 61.14 27.76
C GLY A 8 12.67 60.01 26.89
N PRO A 9 11.57 59.36 27.32
CA PRO A 9 10.98 58.24 26.59
C PRO A 9 10.41 58.74 25.25
N PHE A 10 10.86 58.13 24.16
CA PHE A 10 10.31 58.31 22.83
C PHE A 10 8.82 57.95 22.83
N LYS A 11 7.92 58.95 22.88
CA LYS A 11 6.49 58.79 22.59
C LYS A 11 6.29 58.72 21.07
N PHE A 12 6.66 57.62 20.45
CA PHE A 12 6.25 57.31 19.07
C PHE A 12 5.15 56.25 19.11
N GLY A 13 3.98 56.54 18.52
CA GLY A 13 3.26 55.51 17.75
C GLY A 13 1.84 55.08 18.13
N SER A 14 1.22 55.41 19.27
CA SER A 14 -0.13 54.85 19.56
C SER A 14 -1.24 55.40 18.65
N ARG A 15 -1.22 56.70 18.37
CA ARG A 15 -2.15 57.34 17.41
C ARG A 15 -1.90 56.92 15.96
N LEU A 16 -0.65 56.63 15.60
CA LEU A 16 -0.29 56.18 14.26
C LEU A 16 -0.74 54.74 14.03
N LEU A 17 -0.58 53.86 15.03
CA LEU A 17 -1.05 52.47 15.00
C LEU A 17 -2.59 52.37 14.97
N ILE A 18 -3.29 53.19 15.76
CA ILE A 18 -4.76 53.25 15.73
C ILE A 18 -5.26 53.78 14.39
N GLY A 19 -4.63 54.85 13.86
CA GLY A 19 -4.96 55.39 12.53
C GLY A 19 -4.73 54.38 11.41
N PHE A 20 -3.61 53.65 11.46
CA PHE A 20 -3.30 52.58 10.51
C PHE A 20 -4.31 51.42 10.60
N GLY A 21 -4.66 51.00 11.82
CA GLY A 21 -5.69 49.96 12.04
C GLY A 21 -7.07 50.35 11.53
N ALA A 22 -7.49 51.60 11.72
CA ALA A 22 -8.76 52.11 11.19
C ALA A 22 -8.80 52.13 9.66
N VAL A 23 -7.70 52.51 9.01
CA VAL A 23 -7.57 52.46 7.54
C VAL A 23 -7.65 51.03 7.02
N LEU A 24 -6.95 50.09 7.66
CA LEU A 24 -7.02 48.67 7.28
C LEU A 24 -8.43 48.09 7.44
N LEU A 25 -9.12 48.43 8.53
CA LEU A 25 -10.50 48.02 8.76
C LEU A 25 -11.45 48.59 7.70
N ALA A 26 -11.31 49.88 7.38
CA ALA A 26 -12.13 50.52 6.34
C ALA A 26 -11.90 49.89 4.96
N LEU A 27 -10.65 49.58 4.61
CA LEU A 27 -10.32 48.87 3.37
C LEU A 27 -10.90 47.44 3.36
N GLY A 28 -10.83 46.73 4.49
CA GLY A 28 -11.40 45.38 4.63
C GLY A 28 -12.92 45.38 4.48
N LEU A 29 -13.61 46.29 5.17
CA LEU A 29 -15.07 46.45 5.06
C LEU A 29 -15.49 46.88 3.65
N GLY A 30 -14.74 47.78 3.02
CA GLY A 30 -14.97 48.19 1.63
C GLY A 30 -14.83 47.03 0.64
N GLY A 31 -13.82 46.18 0.82
CA GLY A 31 -13.65 44.95 0.02
C GLY A 31 -14.81 43.96 0.22
N ALA A 32 -15.21 43.72 1.46
CA ALA A 32 -16.35 42.85 1.78
C ALA A 32 -17.67 43.38 1.19
N ALA A 33 -17.91 44.69 1.29
CA ALA A 33 -19.07 45.32 0.65
C ALA A 33 -19.03 45.18 -0.87
N ALA A 34 -17.88 45.40 -1.50
CA ALA A 34 -17.73 45.22 -2.94
C ALA A 34 -18.01 43.78 -3.39
N MET A 35 -17.61 42.78 -2.60
CA MET A 35 -17.97 41.38 -2.85
C MET A 35 -19.47 41.12 -2.64
N HIS A 36 -20.05 41.60 -1.53
CA HIS A 36 -21.46 41.40 -1.20
C HIS A 36 -22.41 42.02 -2.24
N PHE A 37 -22.07 43.20 -2.76
CA PHE A 37 -22.84 43.89 -3.78
C PHE A 37 -22.46 43.48 -5.22
N GLY A 38 -21.63 42.45 -5.41
CA GLY A 38 -21.29 41.91 -6.72
C GLY A 38 -20.47 42.85 -7.61
N LEU A 39 -19.78 43.83 -7.02
CA LEU A 39 -18.92 44.79 -7.73
C LEU A 39 -17.59 44.14 -8.17
N VAL A 40 -17.26 42.96 -7.64
CA VAL A 40 -16.13 42.13 -8.07
C VAL A 40 -16.60 41.18 -9.19
N PRO A 41 -16.15 41.36 -10.45
CA PRO A 41 -16.58 40.50 -11.55
C PRO A 41 -16.00 39.10 -11.37
N VAL A 42 -16.88 38.09 -11.29
CA VAL A 42 -16.51 36.66 -11.24
C VAL A 42 -16.38 36.02 -12.62
N SER A 43 -16.54 36.80 -13.70
CA SER A 43 -16.48 36.29 -15.07
C SER A 43 -15.06 35.85 -15.44
N ALA A 44 -14.92 34.63 -15.95
CA ALA A 44 -13.69 34.12 -16.55
C ALA A 44 -13.43 34.63 -17.98
N ARG A 45 -14.26 35.54 -18.52
CA ARG A 45 -14.06 36.13 -19.85
C ARG A 45 -12.90 37.13 -19.89
N PRO A 46 -12.91 38.21 -19.07
CA PRO A 46 -11.78 39.11 -19.00
C PRO A 46 -10.58 38.42 -18.35
N PRO A 47 -9.34 38.69 -18.82
CA PRO A 47 -8.16 38.27 -18.09
C PRO A 47 -8.09 39.00 -16.74
N HIS A 48 -7.36 38.42 -15.78
CA HIS A 48 -6.99 39.15 -14.57
C HIS A 48 -6.25 40.43 -14.94
N ASN A 49 -6.51 41.50 -14.19
CA ASN A 49 -5.70 42.72 -14.31
C ASN A 49 -4.26 42.46 -13.83
N ALA A 50 -3.34 43.39 -14.10
CA ALA A 50 -1.92 43.22 -13.79
C ALA A 50 -1.65 43.00 -12.29
N LEU A 51 -2.37 43.70 -11.42
CA LEU A 51 -2.21 43.57 -9.96
C LEU A 51 -2.66 42.19 -9.48
N THR A 52 -3.86 41.76 -9.88
CA THR A 52 -4.38 40.43 -9.53
C THR A 52 -3.48 39.33 -10.08
N THR A 53 -2.97 39.48 -11.30
CA THR A 53 -2.04 38.52 -11.91
C THR A 53 -0.74 38.42 -11.11
N ALA A 54 -0.11 39.55 -10.79
CA ALA A 54 1.12 39.58 -10.01
C ALA A 54 0.91 38.97 -8.62
N VAL A 55 -0.12 39.41 -7.89
CA VAL A 55 -0.41 38.90 -6.55
C VAL A 55 -0.64 37.39 -6.56
N LEU A 56 -1.46 36.87 -7.48
CA LEU A 56 -1.74 35.44 -7.54
C LEU A 56 -0.52 34.62 -7.96
N HIS A 57 0.25 35.08 -8.96
CA HIS A 57 1.42 34.36 -9.45
C HIS A 57 2.59 34.39 -8.45
N ASP A 58 2.86 35.54 -7.84
CA ASP A 58 3.90 35.69 -6.83
C ASP A 58 3.56 34.87 -5.57
N THR A 59 2.29 34.90 -5.15
CA THR A 59 1.80 34.05 -4.05
C THR A 59 1.98 32.58 -4.39
N PHE A 60 1.61 32.16 -5.60
CA PHE A 60 1.82 30.79 -6.08
C PHE A 60 3.31 30.40 -6.00
N ARG A 61 4.22 31.18 -6.60
CA ARG A 61 5.66 30.87 -6.60
C ARG A 61 6.24 30.84 -5.19
N ALA A 62 5.95 31.85 -4.37
CA ALA A 62 6.43 31.91 -2.99
C ALA A 62 5.90 30.74 -2.14
N SER A 63 4.65 30.34 -2.37
CA SER A 63 4.02 29.23 -1.66
C SER A 63 4.59 27.87 -2.06
N VAL A 64 4.80 27.65 -3.37
CA VAL A 64 5.44 26.45 -3.90
C VAL A 64 6.88 26.35 -3.42
N ALA A 65 7.67 27.43 -3.54
CA ALA A 65 9.06 27.46 -3.09
C ALA A 65 9.23 27.24 -1.58
N ARG A 66 8.23 27.67 -0.77
CA ARG A 66 8.23 27.39 0.67
C ARG A 66 8.03 25.91 0.95
N ARG A 67 7.02 25.28 0.34
CA ARG A 67 6.70 23.85 0.54
C ARG A 67 7.73 22.90 -0.07
N ALA A 68 8.39 23.34 -1.15
CA ALA A 68 9.42 22.55 -1.82
C ALA A 68 10.62 22.24 -0.93
N ARG A 69 10.80 23.00 0.16
CA ARG A 69 11.86 22.78 1.17
C ARG A 69 11.61 21.54 2.03
N ASP A 70 10.36 21.12 2.14
CA ASP A 70 9.93 19.98 2.94
C ASP A 70 9.79 18.71 2.07
N VAL A 71 10.11 18.80 0.77
CA VAL A 71 10.14 17.65 -0.13
C VAL A 71 11.42 16.88 0.11
N GLY A 72 11.30 15.57 0.32
CA GLY A 72 12.44 14.65 0.46
C GLY A 72 13.32 14.59 -0.79
N THR A 73 14.39 13.80 -0.71
CA THR A 73 15.31 13.61 -1.83
C THR A 73 14.59 12.97 -3.01
N ALA A 74 14.72 13.59 -4.19
CA ALA A 74 14.20 13.01 -5.43
C ALA A 74 14.93 11.70 -5.76
N PRO A 75 14.23 10.70 -6.34
CA PRO A 75 14.87 9.52 -6.92
C PRO A 75 15.72 9.93 -8.14
N ASP A 76 16.40 8.96 -8.76
CA ASP A 76 17.09 9.20 -10.02
C ASP A 76 16.08 9.55 -11.13
N LEU A 77 15.96 10.84 -11.42
CA LEU A 77 15.06 11.37 -12.45
C LEU A 77 15.55 11.07 -13.87
N THR A 78 16.72 10.47 -14.03
CA THR A 78 17.25 10.01 -15.32
C THR A 78 16.91 8.55 -15.62
N ASP A 79 16.27 7.83 -14.68
CA ASP A 79 15.81 6.45 -14.88
C ASP A 79 14.84 6.36 -16.10
N PRO A 80 15.20 5.61 -17.16
CA PRO A 80 14.38 5.53 -18.36
C PRO A 80 12.97 4.97 -18.10
N GLY A 81 12.83 4.03 -17.16
CA GLY A 81 11.54 3.45 -16.79
C GLY A 81 10.62 4.46 -16.09
N LEU A 82 11.19 5.27 -15.19
CA LEU A 82 10.51 6.32 -14.45
C LEU A 82 10.06 7.44 -15.40
N ILE A 83 10.92 7.86 -16.33
CA ILE A 83 10.60 8.80 -17.41
C ILE A 83 9.45 8.24 -18.27
N ALA A 84 9.53 6.97 -18.67
CA ALA A 84 8.49 6.33 -19.46
C ALA A 84 7.15 6.29 -18.72
N LEU A 85 7.12 5.89 -17.45
CA LEU A 85 5.91 5.91 -16.62
C LEU A 85 5.29 7.32 -16.56
N GLY A 86 6.11 8.35 -16.35
CA GLY A 86 5.70 9.74 -16.36
C GLY A 86 5.14 10.21 -17.70
N ALA A 87 5.79 9.82 -18.80
CA ALA A 87 5.36 10.16 -20.16
C ALA A 87 3.97 9.59 -20.46
N ARG A 88 3.73 8.32 -20.09
CA ARG A 88 2.44 7.66 -20.31
C ARG A 88 1.33 8.34 -19.51
N HIS A 89 1.55 8.59 -18.23
CA HIS A 89 0.57 9.30 -17.40
C HIS A 89 0.31 10.73 -17.91
N TYR A 90 1.36 11.47 -18.24
CA TYR A 90 1.25 12.82 -18.79
C TYR A 90 0.44 12.86 -20.08
N GLY A 91 0.75 11.95 -21.02
CA GLY A 91 0.07 11.85 -22.30
C GLY A 91 -1.43 11.59 -22.16
N GLN A 92 -1.82 10.82 -21.15
CA GLN A 92 -3.20 10.42 -20.91
C GLN A 92 -3.99 11.48 -20.12
N VAL A 93 -3.38 12.10 -19.11
CA VAL A 93 -4.09 12.92 -18.12
C VAL A 93 -3.77 14.41 -18.32
N CYS A 94 -2.49 14.77 -18.23
CA CYS A 94 -2.06 16.17 -18.12
C CYS A 94 -2.10 16.91 -19.46
N SER A 95 -1.76 16.22 -20.55
CA SER A 95 -1.57 16.80 -21.88
C SER A 95 -2.84 17.50 -22.39
N SER A 96 -4.03 17.03 -22.02
CA SER A 96 -5.32 17.61 -22.42
C SER A 96 -5.47 19.10 -22.05
N CYS A 97 -4.87 19.49 -20.92
CA CYS A 97 -4.83 20.86 -20.45
C CYS A 97 -3.50 21.55 -20.77
N HIS A 98 -2.39 20.83 -20.61
CA HIS A 98 -1.04 21.40 -20.65
C HIS A 98 -0.33 21.29 -22.01
N GLY A 99 -0.92 20.57 -22.95
CA GLY A 99 -0.41 20.33 -24.29
C GLY A 99 0.78 19.37 -24.34
N GLY A 100 1.51 19.42 -25.45
CA GLY A 100 2.76 18.70 -25.67
C GLY A 100 3.45 19.22 -26.93
N PRO A 101 4.75 18.92 -27.13
CA PRO A 101 5.46 19.25 -28.37
C PRO A 101 4.66 18.82 -29.61
N GLY A 102 4.30 19.80 -30.44
CA GLY A 102 3.51 19.60 -31.66
C GLY A 102 2.00 19.34 -31.50
N LEU A 103 1.47 19.20 -30.27
CA LEU A 103 0.04 18.94 -30.00
C LEU A 103 -0.77 20.19 -29.66
N GLY A 104 -0.12 21.26 -29.20
CA GLY A 104 -0.80 22.45 -28.67
C GLY A 104 -1.65 22.13 -27.44
N GLN A 105 -2.35 23.13 -26.89
CA GLN A 105 -3.28 22.94 -25.77
C GLN A 105 -4.72 22.84 -26.30
N SER A 106 -5.60 22.13 -25.59
CA SER A 106 -7.01 22.05 -26.00
C SER A 106 -7.70 23.42 -25.97
N PRO A 107 -8.69 23.68 -26.84
CA PRO A 107 -9.45 24.93 -26.82
C PRO A 107 -10.14 25.22 -25.48
N VAL A 108 -10.52 24.17 -24.73
CA VAL A 108 -11.05 24.31 -23.37
C VAL A 108 -9.98 24.89 -22.45
N ALA A 109 -8.77 24.32 -22.48
CA ALA A 109 -7.64 24.82 -21.69
C ALA A 109 -7.29 26.28 -22.02
N LEU A 110 -7.32 26.66 -23.30
CA LEU A 110 -7.08 28.05 -23.73
C LEU A 110 -8.12 29.05 -23.16
N SER A 111 -9.33 28.58 -22.90
CA SER A 111 -10.47 29.37 -22.39
C SER A 111 -10.55 29.45 -20.87
N MET A 112 -9.78 28.64 -20.14
CA MET A 112 -9.77 28.65 -18.67
C MET A 112 -9.10 29.90 -18.11
N ARG A 113 -9.56 30.37 -16.94
CA ARG A 113 -8.93 31.44 -16.15
C ARG A 113 -8.76 30.99 -14.69
N PRO A 114 -7.51 30.90 -14.18
CA PRO A 114 -6.26 31.10 -14.92
C PRO A 114 -6.07 30.02 -16.00
N ARG A 115 -5.39 30.41 -17.08
CA ARG A 115 -5.10 29.51 -18.20
C ARG A 115 -4.00 28.52 -17.77
N PRO A 116 -4.19 27.19 -17.93
CA PRO A 116 -3.12 26.22 -17.78
C PRO A 116 -1.93 26.60 -18.67
N GLN A 117 -0.72 26.55 -18.11
CA GLN A 117 0.47 26.87 -18.89
C GLN A 117 0.81 25.72 -19.84
N SER A 118 1.33 26.06 -21.02
CA SER A 118 1.94 25.09 -21.93
C SER A 118 3.24 24.60 -21.30
N LEU A 119 3.24 23.40 -20.74
CA LEU A 119 4.36 22.92 -19.92
C LEU A 119 5.70 22.85 -20.67
N PRO A 120 5.78 22.48 -21.97
CA PRO A 120 7.05 22.51 -22.71
C PRO A 120 7.77 23.88 -22.68
N ALA A 121 7.05 24.97 -22.41
CA ALA A 121 7.62 26.32 -22.40
C ALA A 121 7.99 26.85 -21.00
N VAL A 122 7.55 26.17 -19.92
CA VAL A 122 7.62 26.77 -18.56
C VAL A 122 8.20 25.86 -17.48
N VAL A 123 8.33 24.55 -17.70
CA VAL A 123 8.75 23.60 -16.65
C VAL A 123 10.18 23.83 -16.17
N ASP A 124 11.08 24.37 -17.02
CA ASP A 124 12.45 24.72 -16.62
C ASP A 124 12.53 25.89 -15.64
N GLY A 125 11.45 26.67 -15.53
CA GLY A 125 11.33 27.76 -14.55
C GLY A 125 11.13 27.29 -13.11
N PHE A 126 11.02 25.98 -12.87
CA PHE A 126 10.81 25.36 -11.57
C PHE A 126 11.87 24.29 -11.30
N SER A 127 12.26 24.10 -10.04
CA SER A 127 13.07 22.98 -9.57
C SER A 127 12.25 21.68 -9.45
N ALA A 128 12.92 20.53 -9.30
CA ALA A 128 12.25 19.23 -9.25
C ALA A 128 11.26 19.14 -8.06
N SER A 129 11.69 19.62 -6.89
CA SER A 129 10.84 19.71 -5.70
C SER A 129 9.66 20.67 -5.86
N GLU A 130 9.83 21.77 -6.60
CA GLU A 130 8.71 22.68 -6.89
C GLU A 130 7.70 22.04 -7.84
N LEU A 131 8.14 21.34 -8.89
CA LEU A 131 7.26 20.56 -9.77
C LEU A 131 6.51 19.48 -8.98
N TYR A 132 7.20 18.79 -8.06
CA TYR A 132 6.60 17.80 -7.18
C TYR A 132 5.48 18.40 -6.33
N VAL A 133 5.71 19.55 -5.68
CA VAL A 133 4.69 20.25 -4.89
C VAL A 133 3.50 20.66 -5.74
N ILE A 134 3.73 21.19 -6.95
CA ILE A 134 2.66 21.61 -7.86
C ILE A 134 1.78 20.42 -8.25
N LEU A 135 2.38 19.26 -8.52
CA LEU A 135 1.67 18.03 -8.88
C LEU A 135 0.94 17.42 -7.67
N ARG A 136 1.57 17.45 -6.49
CA ARG A 136 1.00 16.92 -5.24
C ARG A 136 -0.21 17.74 -4.77
N ASP A 137 -0.02 19.04 -4.63
CA ASP A 137 -0.98 19.92 -3.96
C ASP A 137 -2.01 20.51 -4.94
N GLY A 138 -1.73 20.44 -6.24
CA GLY A 138 -2.47 21.20 -7.25
C GLY A 138 -2.31 22.71 -7.04
N VAL A 139 -3.23 23.49 -7.62
CA VAL A 139 -3.24 24.94 -7.39
C VAL A 139 -4.65 25.39 -7.05
N ARG A 140 -4.85 25.74 -5.77
CA ARG A 140 -6.12 26.24 -5.25
C ARG A 140 -6.62 27.45 -6.05
N PHE A 141 -7.94 27.54 -6.24
CA PHE A 141 -8.62 28.56 -7.06
C PHE A 141 -8.28 28.48 -8.55
N THR A 142 -7.83 27.32 -9.00
CA THR A 142 -7.66 26.97 -10.40
C THR A 142 -8.27 25.59 -10.63
N ALA A 143 -8.35 25.17 -11.88
CA ALA A 143 -8.76 23.81 -12.22
C ALA A 143 -7.57 22.83 -12.28
N MET A 144 -6.40 23.19 -11.76
CA MET A 144 -5.29 22.26 -11.54
C MET A 144 -5.58 21.46 -10.25
N PRO A 145 -6.02 20.20 -10.35
CA PRO A 145 -6.37 19.40 -9.18
C PRO A 145 -5.12 19.02 -8.38
N SER A 146 -5.31 18.68 -7.11
CA SER A 146 -4.31 17.96 -6.34
C SER A 146 -4.18 16.52 -6.84
N TRP A 147 -3.10 15.84 -6.46
CA TRP A 147 -2.94 14.42 -6.73
C TRP A 147 -4.08 13.63 -6.06
N PRO A 148 -4.71 12.66 -6.74
CA PRO A 148 -5.95 12.04 -6.26
C PRO A 148 -5.72 10.92 -5.22
N SER A 149 -4.55 10.87 -4.58
CA SER A 149 -4.17 9.85 -3.60
C SER A 149 -3.38 10.49 -2.46
N ASP A 150 -3.71 10.15 -1.22
CA ASP A 150 -3.14 10.80 -0.02
C ASP A 150 -1.92 10.07 0.59
N GLY A 151 -1.68 8.79 0.27
CA GLY A 151 -0.56 8.02 0.83
C GLY A 151 0.44 7.40 -0.17
N ASN A 152 0.34 7.67 -1.49
CA ASN A 152 1.35 7.21 -2.46
C ASN A 152 1.80 8.33 -3.41
N PHE A 153 2.56 9.27 -2.86
CA PHE A 153 3.10 10.40 -3.62
C PHE A 153 4.38 10.07 -4.42
N ASN A 154 4.98 8.90 -4.21
CA ASN A 154 6.19 8.49 -4.95
C ASN A 154 5.95 8.41 -6.47
N GLU A 155 4.71 8.16 -6.91
CA GLU A 155 4.31 8.18 -8.33
C GLU A 155 4.49 9.56 -8.99
N ILE A 156 4.45 10.65 -8.22
CA ILE A 156 4.60 12.02 -8.74
C ILE A 156 5.98 12.22 -9.35
N TRP A 157 7.01 11.60 -8.78
CA TRP A 157 8.37 11.69 -9.31
C TRP A 157 8.51 11.14 -10.73
N ALA A 158 7.65 10.20 -11.15
CA ALA A 158 7.60 9.75 -12.53
C ALA A 158 7.23 10.89 -13.48
N VAL A 159 6.18 11.64 -13.14
CA VAL A 159 5.76 12.81 -13.93
C VAL A 159 6.84 13.89 -13.90
N VAL A 160 7.46 14.16 -12.75
CA VAL A 160 8.57 15.12 -12.65
C VAL A 160 9.76 14.71 -13.53
N ALA A 161 10.15 13.44 -13.53
CA ALA A 161 11.23 12.91 -14.38
C ALA A 161 10.93 13.13 -15.87
N PHE A 162 9.69 12.87 -16.30
CA PHE A 162 9.27 13.17 -17.67
C PHE A 162 9.26 14.67 -17.98
N LEU A 163 8.74 15.51 -17.07
CA LEU A 163 8.69 16.96 -17.26
C LEU A 163 10.08 17.58 -17.44
N ARG A 164 11.14 16.97 -16.90
CA ARG A 164 12.53 17.41 -17.13
C ARG A 164 13.02 17.19 -18.55
N GLN A 165 12.45 16.23 -19.27
CA GLN A 165 12.81 15.95 -20.65
C GLN A 165 11.97 16.76 -21.64
N LEU A 166 10.74 17.11 -21.25
CA LEU A 166 9.70 17.70 -22.11
C LEU A 166 10.12 18.94 -22.94
N PRO A 167 10.93 19.90 -22.43
CA PRO A 167 11.32 21.10 -23.19
C PRO A 167 12.10 20.81 -24.47
N GLU A 168 12.95 19.78 -24.44
CA GLU A 168 13.88 19.44 -25.52
C GLU A 168 13.31 18.34 -26.47
N MET A 169 12.09 17.85 -26.20
CA MET A 169 11.49 16.78 -27.01
C MET A 169 10.94 17.28 -28.34
N THR A 170 11.24 16.54 -29.42
CA THR A 170 10.56 16.72 -30.71
C THR A 170 9.12 16.18 -30.66
N PRO A 171 8.21 16.64 -31.54
CA PRO A 171 6.86 16.08 -31.67
C PRO A 171 6.84 14.56 -31.94
N GLU A 172 7.83 14.04 -32.68
CA GLU A 172 7.98 12.61 -32.98
C GLU A 172 8.35 11.84 -31.72
N ALA A 173 9.36 12.32 -30.98
CA ALA A 173 9.81 11.71 -29.73
C ALA A 173 8.71 11.74 -28.66
N TYR A 174 7.99 12.85 -28.55
CA TYR A 174 6.85 12.98 -27.64
C TYR A 174 5.74 11.98 -27.97
N ARG A 175 5.37 11.84 -29.25
CA ARG A 175 4.33 10.89 -29.66
C ARG A 175 4.72 9.44 -29.35
N ALA A 176 5.98 9.06 -29.60
CA ALA A 176 6.49 7.72 -29.28
C ALA A 176 6.49 7.43 -27.77
N ALA A 177 6.85 8.42 -26.95
CA ALA A 177 6.91 8.28 -25.50
C ALA A 177 5.53 8.25 -24.83
N THR A 178 4.50 8.85 -25.43
CA THR A 178 3.18 9.02 -24.83
C THR A 178 2.11 8.06 -25.37
N VAL A 179 2.21 7.59 -26.62
CA VAL A 179 1.26 6.65 -27.24
C VAL A 179 1.83 5.24 -27.34
N ALA A 180 1.05 4.22 -26.96
CA ALA A 180 1.46 2.82 -27.05
C ALA A 180 1.30 2.27 -28.47
N ASP A 181 2.28 1.51 -28.96
CA ASP A 181 2.11 0.68 -30.16
C ASP A 181 1.42 -0.64 -29.76
N VAL A 182 0.32 -0.95 -30.42
CA VAL A 182 -0.47 -2.19 -30.21
C VAL A 182 -0.43 -3.10 -31.45
N ALA A 183 0.46 -2.83 -32.41
CA ALA A 183 0.65 -3.71 -33.54
C ALA A 183 1.17 -5.09 -33.06
N GLY A 184 0.46 -6.16 -33.44
CA GLY A 184 0.88 -7.54 -33.16
C GLY A 184 0.34 -8.15 -31.87
N THR A 185 -0.53 -7.44 -31.15
CA THR A 185 -1.30 -8.03 -30.04
C THR A 185 -2.44 -8.86 -30.64
N GLY A 186 -2.65 -10.10 -30.17
CA GLY A 186 -3.80 -10.92 -30.61
C GLY A 186 -5.12 -10.16 -30.44
N ALA A 187 -6.21 -10.61 -31.08
CA ALA A 187 -7.48 -9.87 -31.13
C ALA A 187 -7.95 -9.44 -29.72
N PRO A 188 -7.78 -8.15 -29.31
CA PRO A 188 -8.22 -7.69 -28.00
C PRO A 188 -9.75 -7.77 -27.94
N PRO A 189 -10.35 -8.00 -26.75
CA PRO A 189 -11.80 -8.10 -26.64
C PRO A 189 -12.46 -6.82 -27.17
N ALA A 190 -13.44 -6.97 -28.06
CA ALA A 190 -14.25 -5.87 -28.55
C ALA A 190 -15.13 -5.36 -27.41
N LEU A 191 -14.74 -4.24 -26.79
CA LEU A 191 -15.43 -3.68 -25.63
C LEU A 191 -16.37 -2.56 -26.04
N ALA A 192 -17.39 -2.93 -26.81
CA ALA A 192 -18.40 -2.01 -27.33
C ALA A 192 -19.15 -1.29 -26.20
N TRP A 193 -19.23 0.04 -26.30
CA TRP A 193 -19.93 0.93 -25.36
C TRP A 193 -21.45 0.70 -25.22
N THR A 194 -22.01 -0.26 -25.95
CA THR A 194 -23.46 -0.46 -26.08
C THR A 194 -24.12 -1.10 -24.86
N ARG A 195 -23.37 -1.54 -23.85
CA ARG A 195 -23.91 -1.98 -22.55
C ARG A 195 -23.25 -1.22 -21.40
N ARG A 196 -23.78 -0.04 -21.06
CA ARG A 196 -23.48 0.58 -19.76
C ARG A 196 -23.98 -0.37 -18.67
N GLY A 197 -23.08 -1.11 -18.04
CA GLY A 197 -23.36 -1.75 -16.76
C GLY A 197 -23.58 -0.70 -15.67
N PRO A 198 -24.04 -1.09 -14.47
CA PRO A 198 -24.08 -0.17 -13.34
C PRO A 198 -22.69 0.42 -13.13
N GLN A 199 -22.59 1.76 -13.20
CA GLN A 199 -21.36 2.47 -12.90
C GLN A 199 -21.11 2.36 -11.40
N MET A 200 -19.88 2.03 -11.01
CA MET A 200 -19.53 1.94 -9.60
C MET A 200 -19.40 3.36 -9.05
N PRO A 201 -20.02 3.66 -7.89
CA PRO A 201 -19.90 4.96 -7.27
C PRO A 201 -18.45 5.18 -6.84
N VAL A 202 -17.80 6.16 -7.46
CA VAL A 202 -16.48 6.63 -7.04
C VAL A 202 -16.67 7.43 -5.74
N LYS A 203 -16.10 7.00 -4.62
CA LYS A 203 -16.01 7.81 -3.39
C LYS A 203 -14.80 8.72 -3.48
N LEU A 204 -14.90 9.77 -4.30
CA LEU A 204 -14.06 10.96 -4.12
C LEU A 204 -14.72 11.80 -3.03
N HIS A 205 -13.90 12.36 -2.14
CA HIS A 205 -14.28 13.16 -0.97
C HIS A 205 -15.63 13.89 -1.07
N ASP A 206 -16.38 13.89 0.02
CA ASP A 206 -17.72 14.48 0.13
C ASP A 206 -17.82 15.90 -0.49
N GLU A 207 -18.72 16.02 -1.48
CA GLU A 207 -19.34 17.20 -2.09
C GLU A 207 -18.55 18.09 -3.10
N ALA A 208 -18.91 17.96 -4.38
CA ALA A 208 -18.84 19.04 -5.37
C ALA A 208 -20.11 19.05 -6.26
N ASP A 209 -20.74 20.21 -6.41
CA ASP A 209 -21.98 20.41 -7.21
C ASP A 209 -21.73 20.32 -8.73
N PRO A 210 -22.72 19.85 -9.51
CA PRO A 210 -22.59 19.73 -10.97
C PRO A 210 -22.72 21.10 -11.65
N ILE A 211 -21.92 21.33 -12.70
CA ILE A 211 -22.12 22.45 -13.61
C ILE A 211 -22.41 21.91 -15.01
N GLU A 212 -23.65 22.14 -15.45
CA GLU A 212 -24.11 22.01 -16.84
C GLU A 212 -23.74 23.28 -17.64
N ASP A 213 -23.45 23.08 -18.93
CA ASP A 213 -23.45 24.06 -20.03
C ASP A 213 -22.09 24.33 -20.72
N TYR A 214 -21.89 23.58 -21.80
CA TYR A 214 -20.94 23.86 -22.88
C TYR A 214 -21.49 24.96 -23.80
N LEU A 215 -20.60 25.65 -24.54
CA LEU A 215 -20.67 25.76 -26.02
C LEU A 215 -19.57 26.68 -26.64
N TYR A 216 -18.97 26.14 -27.71
CA TYR A 216 -18.16 26.75 -28.80
C TYR A 216 -16.61 26.76 -28.74
N ALA A 217 -16.02 26.19 -29.81
CA ALA A 217 -14.62 25.84 -30.04
C ALA A 217 -14.16 26.13 -31.49
N ALA A 218 -12.84 26.04 -31.75
CA ALA A 218 -12.24 25.52 -32.99
C ALA A 218 -10.81 24.97 -32.68
N PRO A 219 -10.31 23.93 -33.37
CA PRO A 219 -9.94 22.67 -32.69
C PRO A 219 -8.44 22.32 -32.67
N SER A 220 -8.06 21.55 -31.65
CA SER A 220 -6.91 20.65 -31.72
C SER A 220 -7.25 19.41 -32.57
N THR A 221 -6.31 18.92 -33.37
CA THR A 221 -6.49 17.68 -34.14
C THR A 221 -5.84 16.51 -33.39
N GLY A 222 -6.54 15.36 -33.29
CA GLY A 222 -5.95 14.10 -32.82
C GLY A 222 -6.10 13.74 -31.33
N TRP A 223 -6.84 14.51 -30.52
CA TRP A 223 -7.15 14.11 -29.14
C TRP A 223 -8.05 12.88 -29.11
N ARG A 224 -7.60 11.81 -28.45
CA ARG A 224 -8.39 10.59 -28.24
C ARG A 224 -8.76 10.51 -26.75
N PRO A 225 -10.01 10.78 -26.35
CA PRO A 225 -10.40 10.65 -24.95
C PRO A 225 -10.26 9.20 -24.50
N ILE A 226 -9.82 9.02 -23.27
CA ILE A 226 -9.76 7.74 -22.58
C ILE A 226 -11.15 7.10 -22.62
N GLY A 227 -11.22 5.84 -23.04
CA GLY A 227 -12.45 5.04 -23.01
C GLY A 227 -13.35 5.11 -24.25
N LEU A 228 -13.19 6.04 -25.20
CA LEU A 228 -14.10 6.17 -26.37
C LEU A 228 -13.70 5.35 -27.61
N GLN A 229 -12.66 4.52 -27.51
CA GLN A 229 -12.25 3.62 -28.58
C GLN A 229 -12.44 2.20 -28.07
N ASP A 230 -13.03 1.32 -28.89
CA ASP A 230 -13.33 -0.08 -28.59
C ASP A 230 -12.05 -0.96 -28.37
N VAL A 231 -10.96 -0.37 -27.87
CA VAL A 231 -9.62 -0.94 -27.62
C VAL A 231 -9.03 -0.46 -26.27
N PRO A 232 -9.71 -0.64 -25.12
CA PRO A 232 -9.17 -0.25 -23.81
C PRO A 232 -7.87 -0.99 -23.43
N VAL A 233 -7.60 -2.15 -24.03
CA VAL A 233 -6.32 -2.85 -23.89
C VAL A 233 -5.14 -1.99 -24.33
N ALA A 234 -5.29 -1.13 -25.34
CA ALA A 234 -4.22 -0.23 -25.78
C ALA A 234 -3.81 0.79 -24.70
N TYR A 235 -4.76 1.17 -23.85
CA TYR A 235 -4.53 2.09 -22.76
C TYR A 235 -3.81 1.41 -21.59
N CYS A 236 -4.22 0.19 -21.24
CA CYS A 236 -3.56 -0.63 -20.23
C CYS A 236 -2.13 -1.02 -20.68
N ALA A 237 -1.99 -1.43 -21.95
CA ALA A 237 -0.72 -1.82 -22.54
C ALA A 237 0.31 -0.69 -22.61
N ALA A 238 -0.12 0.57 -22.55
CA ALA A 238 0.80 1.72 -22.49
C ALA A 238 1.72 1.68 -21.28
N CYS A 239 1.24 1.12 -20.15
CA CYS A 239 2.02 0.98 -18.93
C CYS A 239 2.36 -0.49 -18.65
N HIS A 240 1.37 -1.37 -18.74
CA HIS A 240 1.49 -2.78 -18.37
C HIS A 240 2.00 -3.68 -19.51
N GLY A 241 2.15 -3.16 -20.74
CA GLY A 241 2.46 -3.99 -21.90
C GLY A 241 1.24 -4.78 -22.37
N ALA A 242 1.26 -5.14 -23.65
CA ALA A 242 0.23 -6.00 -24.22
C ALA A 242 0.39 -7.47 -23.79
N ASP A 243 1.61 -7.83 -23.41
CA ASP A 243 2.01 -9.07 -22.77
C ASP A 243 1.84 -9.03 -21.24
N GLY A 244 1.38 -7.91 -20.68
CA GLY A 244 1.10 -7.75 -19.26
C GLY A 244 2.34 -7.60 -18.38
N THR A 245 3.57 -7.64 -18.91
CA THR A 245 4.81 -7.73 -18.12
C THR A 245 5.26 -6.42 -17.47
N GLY A 246 4.71 -5.28 -17.90
CA GLY A 246 5.17 -3.95 -17.51
C GLY A 246 6.37 -3.44 -18.32
N ALA A 247 6.79 -4.15 -19.37
CA ALA A 247 7.96 -3.81 -20.21
C ALA A 247 8.00 -2.34 -20.66
N PRO A 248 6.89 -1.71 -21.11
CA PRO A 248 6.92 -0.34 -21.64
C PRO A 248 7.33 0.72 -20.63
N THR A 249 7.27 0.38 -19.34
CA THR A 249 7.70 1.26 -18.25
C THR A 249 8.94 0.72 -17.55
N GLY A 250 9.65 -0.26 -18.09
CA GLY A 250 10.80 -0.87 -17.41
C GLY A 250 10.42 -1.64 -16.15
N GLY A 251 9.21 -2.19 -16.08
CA GLY A 251 8.71 -2.90 -14.89
C GLY A 251 8.28 -1.99 -13.76
N GLN A 252 8.03 -0.70 -14.04
CA GLN A 252 7.52 0.26 -13.08
C GLN A 252 6.00 0.11 -12.86
N ALA A 253 5.26 -0.18 -13.94
CA ALA A 253 3.92 -0.71 -13.84
C ALA A 253 4.00 -2.20 -13.48
N PRO A 254 3.11 -2.70 -12.60
CA PRO A 254 3.15 -4.09 -12.19
C PRO A 254 2.84 -5.04 -13.36
N ASN A 255 3.50 -6.18 -13.34
CA ASN A 255 3.21 -7.34 -14.14
C ASN A 255 1.81 -7.88 -13.80
N LEU A 256 0.89 -7.81 -14.75
CA LEU A 256 -0.49 -8.27 -14.65
C LEU A 256 -0.64 -9.73 -15.08
N ALA A 257 0.28 -10.25 -15.91
CA ALA A 257 0.20 -11.62 -16.43
C ALA A 257 0.44 -12.70 -15.37
N ILE A 258 0.84 -12.32 -14.15
CA ILE A 258 1.06 -13.24 -13.01
C ILE A 258 -0.08 -13.20 -11.99
N LEU A 259 -1.17 -12.47 -12.30
CA LEU A 259 -2.31 -12.27 -11.42
C LEU A 259 -3.55 -12.95 -11.98
N ASP A 260 -4.36 -13.54 -11.10
CA ASP A 260 -5.66 -14.07 -11.49
C ASP A 260 -6.69 -12.96 -11.75
N ALA A 261 -7.74 -13.29 -12.50
CA ALA A 261 -8.78 -12.35 -12.91
C ALA A 261 -9.50 -11.72 -11.71
N ASP A 262 -9.78 -12.50 -10.66
CA ASP A 262 -10.48 -12.00 -9.46
C ASP A 262 -9.64 -10.93 -8.75
N THR A 263 -8.32 -11.15 -8.65
CA THR A 263 -7.36 -10.22 -8.09
C THR A 263 -7.26 -8.94 -8.91
N ILE A 264 -7.17 -9.04 -10.24
CA ILE A 264 -7.12 -7.87 -11.12
C ILE A 264 -8.41 -7.07 -10.99
N ALA A 265 -9.56 -7.73 -11.06
CA ALA A 265 -10.87 -7.09 -10.97
C ALA A 265 -11.07 -6.42 -9.59
N ALA A 266 -10.77 -7.12 -8.50
CA ALA A 266 -10.86 -6.58 -7.15
C ALA A 266 -9.97 -5.34 -6.95
N ARG A 267 -8.74 -5.35 -7.49
CA ARG A 267 -7.83 -4.19 -7.42
C ARG A 267 -8.35 -3.01 -8.23
N LEU A 268 -8.84 -3.25 -9.45
CA LEU A 268 -9.43 -2.19 -10.27
C LEU A 268 -10.64 -1.56 -9.58
N ARG A 269 -11.53 -2.37 -8.99
CA ARG A 269 -12.65 -1.85 -8.17
C ARG A 269 -12.15 -1.03 -6.99
N ALA A 270 -11.15 -1.54 -6.26
CA ALA A 270 -10.60 -0.84 -5.11
C ALA A 270 -9.95 0.52 -5.48
N TYR A 271 -9.26 0.60 -6.62
CA TYR A 271 -8.75 1.86 -7.15
C TYR A 271 -9.88 2.81 -7.56
N ALA A 272 -10.94 2.32 -8.20
CA ALA A 272 -12.09 3.12 -8.62
C ALA A 272 -12.91 3.65 -7.42
N GLU A 273 -12.98 2.87 -6.33
CA GLU A 273 -13.70 3.23 -5.10
C GLU A 273 -12.85 4.07 -4.13
N GLY A 274 -11.54 4.19 -4.38
CA GLY A 274 -10.60 4.88 -3.48
C GLY A 274 -10.19 4.07 -2.26
N THR A 275 -10.66 2.81 -2.11
CA THR A 275 -10.24 1.90 -1.02
C THR A 275 -8.83 1.34 -1.23
N ARG A 276 -8.23 1.58 -2.40
CA ARG A 276 -6.82 1.34 -2.69
C ARG A 276 -6.18 2.58 -3.32
N GLU A 277 -5.07 3.01 -2.74
CA GLU A 277 -4.38 4.24 -3.14
C GLU A 277 -3.46 4.04 -4.36
N SER A 278 -3.67 4.86 -5.40
CA SER A 278 -2.72 5.13 -6.50
C SER A 278 -3.28 6.29 -7.33
N GLY A 279 -2.51 7.35 -7.53
CA GLY A 279 -2.99 8.49 -8.31
C GLY A 279 -3.09 8.19 -9.81
N ILE A 280 -2.17 7.34 -10.29
CA ILE A 280 -2.20 6.84 -11.66
C ILE A 280 -3.41 5.92 -11.84
N MET A 281 -3.52 4.86 -11.04
CA MET A 281 -4.54 3.82 -11.27
C MET A 281 -5.96 4.24 -10.88
N ALA A 282 -6.16 5.15 -9.92
CA ALA A 282 -7.50 5.70 -9.63
C ALA A 282 -8.08 6.44 -10.84
N THR A 283 -7.25 7.21 -11.56
CA THR A 283 -7.66 7.90 -12.79
C THR A 283 -8.04 6.91 -13.90
N VAL A 284 -7.29 5.80 -14.01
CA VAL A 284 -7.61 4.74 -14.98
C VAL A 284 -8.91 4.02 -14.59
N ALA A 285 -8.98 3.51 -13.37
CA ALA A 285 -10.02 2.61 -12.93
C ALA A 285 -11.40 3.28 -12.81
N SER A 286 -11.44 4.53 -12.34
CA SER A 286 -12.70 5.31 -12.26
C SER A 286 -13.35 5.58 -13.62
N SER A 287 -12.61 5.43 -14.73
CA SER A 287 -13.13 5.58 -16.08
C SER A 287 -13.75 4.29 -16.66
N LEU A 288 -13.65 3.16 -15.94
CA LEU A 288 -14.10 1.85 -16.40
C LEU A 288 -15.49 1.50 -15.84
N SER A 289 -16.31 0.84 -16.65
CA SER A 289 -17.53 0.16 -16.17
C SER A 289 -17.22 -1.22 -15.60
N GLY A 290 -18.13 -1.77 -14.78
CA GLY A 290 -18.00 -3.14 -14.24
C GLY A 290 -17.67 -4.19 -15.31
N PRO A 291 -18.44 -4.31 -16.42
CA PRO A 291 -18.13 -5.25 -17.49
C PRO A 291 -16.76 -5.05 -18.16
N GLN A 292 -16.26 -3.81 -18.24
CA GLN A 292 -14.92 -3.53 -18.75
C GLN A 292 -13.84 -4.01 -17.78
N ILE A 293 -14.05 -3.83 -16.47
CA ILE A 293 -13.16 -4.37 -15.44
C ILE A 293 -13.08 -5.90 -15.56
N GLU A 294 -14.21 -6.61 -15.65
CA GLU A 294 -14.21 -8.07 -15.79
C GLU A 294 -13.49 -8.53 -17.06
N ALA A 295 -13.76 -7.88 -18.20
CA ALA A 295 -13.17 -8.28 -19.47
C ALA A 295 -11.67 -8.01 -19.54
N LEU A 296 -11.20 -6.89 -18.98
CA LEU A 296 -9.78 -6.58 -18.88
C LEU A 296 -9.07 -7.54 -17.92
N ALA A 297 -9.70 -7.87 -16.79
CA ALA A 297 -9.19 -8.84 -15.84
C ALA A 297 -9.06 -10.23 -16.46
N ALA A 298 -10.09 -10.71 -17.15
CA ALA A 298 -10.06 -11.98 -17.88
C ALA A 298 -8.99 -11.98 -18.98
N TYR A 299 -8.87 -10.89 -19.74
CA TYR A 299 -7.85 -10.78 -20.80
C TYR A 299 -6.43 -10.91 -20.26
N TYR A 300 -6.07 -10.15 -19.21
CA TYR A 300 -4.72 -10.18 -18.66
C TYR A 300 -4.41 -11.48 -17.92
N ALA A 301 -5.40 -12.11 -17.29
CA ALA A 301 -5.25 -13.40 -16.61
C ALA A 301 -5.14 -14.60 -17.59
N ASP A 302 -5.60 -14.46 -18.83
CA ASP A 302 -5.45 -15.47 -19.89
C ASP A 302 -4.10 -15.38 -20.62
N LEU A 303 -3.34 -14.31 -20.38
CA LEU A 303 -2.00 -14.21 -20.95
C LEU A 303 -1.07 -15.27 -20.34
N PRO A 304 -0.10 -15.80 -21.11
CA PRO A 304 0.91 -16.68 -20.55
C PRO A 304 1.71 -15.99 -19.45
N ASP A 305 1.95 -16.69 -18.36
CA ASP A 305 2.90 -16.32 -17.31
C ASP A 305 4.25 -15.93 -17.92
N ARG A 306 4.57 -14.63 -17.89
CA ARG A 306 5.81 -14.05 -18.42
C ARG A 306 6.39 -13.07 -17.42
N THR A 307 7.70 -12.92 -17.44
CA THR A 307 8.42 -11.98 -16.57
C THR A 307 9.36 -11.11 -17.40
N LEU A 308 9.71 -9.93 -16.88
CA LEU A 308 10.76 -9.08 -17.48
C LEU A 308 12.17 -9.62 -17.22
N GLY A 309 12.31 -10.57 -16.29
CA GLY A 309 13.58 -11.00 -15.74
C GLY A 309 14.15 -10.01 -14.71
N ALA A 310 15.21 -10.45 -14.04
CA ALA A 310 15.94 -9.63 -13.08
C ALA A 310 16.77 -8.55 -13.82
N PRO A 311 16.70 -7.27 -13.40
CA PRO A 311 17.66 -6.27 -13.85
C PRO A 311 19.06 -6.55 -13.28
N ASP A 312 20.10 -6.11 -13.99
CA ASP A 312 21.49 -6.19 -13.51
C ASP A 312 21.79 -5.06 -12.50
N ARG A 313 21.22 -5.18 -11.29
CA ARG A 313 21.39 -4.21 -10.19
C ARG A 313 21.12 -4.84 -8.82
N GLY A 314 21.76 -4.28 -7.80
CA GLY A 314 21.65 -4.78 -6.42
C GLY A 314 22.39 -6.09 -6.21
N ASP A 315 22.20 -6.70 -5.04
CA ASP A 315 22.80 -7.99 -4.66
C ASP A 315 21.72 -9.09 -4.67
N PRO A 316 21.49 -9.79 -5.81
CA PRO A 316 20.47 -10.81 -5.89
C PRO A 316 20.73 -12.02 -4.97
N GLU A 317 21.98 -12.27 -4.55
CA GLU A 317 22.29 -13.34 -3.59
C GLU A 317 21.78 -12.96 -2.20
N ARG A 318 22.05 -11.73 -1.75
CA ARG A 318 21.46 -11.20 -0.51
C ARG A 318 19.94 -11.16 -0.60
N GLY A 319 19.40 -10.77 -1.76
CA GLY A 319 17.96 -10.80 -2.04
C GLY A 319 17.35 -12.20 -1.90
N ALA A 320 18.03 -13.23 -2.41
CA ALA A 320 17.62 -14.63 -2.29
C ALA A 320 17.56 -15.10 -0.83
N VAL A 321 18.58 -14.76 -0.04
CA VAL A 321 18.62 -15.07 1.40
C VAL A 321 17.44 -14.42 2.11
N LEU A 322 17.22 -13.12 1.93
CA LEU A 322 16.10 -12.43 2.59
C LEU A 322 14.74 -12.96 2.14
N ALA A 323 14.55 -13.22 0.85
CA ALA A 323 13.28 -13.68 0.30
C ALA A 323 12.90 -15.10 0.76
N ARG A 324 13.88 -16.00 0.84
CA ARG A 324 13.64 -17.42 1.16
C ARG A 324 13.94 -17.80 2.61
N GLN A 325 14.89 -17.15 3.26
CA GLN A 325 15.31 -17.48 4.64
C GLN A 325 14.90 -16.38 5.64
N GLY A 326 14.77 -15.13 5.20
CA GLY A 326 14.55 -14.00 6.09
C GLY A 326 15.82 -13.60 6.83
N ASP A 327 15.64 -12.91 7.96
CA ASP A 327 16.70 -12.50 8.87
C ASP A 327 16.14 -12.49 10.31
N PHE A 328 16.15 -13.67 10.91
CA PHE A 328 15.52 -13.91 12.20
C PHE A 328 16.19 -13.16 13.36
N ALA A 329 17.46 -12.79 13.23
CA ALA A 329 18.13 -11.92 14.20
C ALA A 329 17.48 -10.52 14.27
N ARG A 330 16.90 -10.05 13.15
CA ARG A 330 16.08 -8.83 13.08
C ARG A 330 14.58 -9.10 13.18
N ALA A 331 14.17 -10.31 13.53
CA ALA A 331 12.77 -10.77 13.51
C ALA A 331 12.09 -10.56 12.14
N LEU A 332 12.85 -10.72 11.06
CA LEU A 332 12.35 -10.61 9.69
C LEU A 332 12.06 -12.03 9.16
N PRO A 333 10.79 -12.41 8.93
CA PRO A 333 10.47 -13.68 8.32
C PRO A 333 10.88 -13.73 6.85
N ALA A 334 11.06 -14.93 6.31
CA ALA A 334 11.14 -15.15 4.87
C ALA A 334 9.88 -14.61 4.17
N CYS A 335 10.05 -13.91 3.04
CA CYS A 335 8.92 -13.40 2.25
C CYS A 335 7.97 -14.53 1.83
N GLY A 336 8.53 -15.69 1.46
CA GLY A 336 7.78 -16.89 1.09
C GLY A 336 6.83 -17.45 2.15
N ALA A 337 7.02 -17.11 3.43
CA ALA A 337 6.16 -17.58 4.50
C ALA A 337 4.74 -16.95 4.44
N CYS A 338 4.62 -15.81 3.75
CA CYS A 338 3.34 -15.15 3.46
C CYS A 338 3.04 -15.07 1.97
N HIS A 339 4.05 -14.86 1.12
CA HIS A 339 3.90 -14.58 -0.31
C HIS A 339 4.13 -15.80 -1.22
N GLY A 340 4.13 -17.01 -0.66
CA GLY A 340 4.34 -18.27 -1.39
C GLY A 340 3.21 -18.62 -2.36
N GLY A 341 3.32 -19.78 -3.02
CA GLY A 341 2.47 -20.20 -4.14
C GLY A 341 0.96 -20.07 -3.91
N GLU A 342 0.47 -20.43 -2.72
CA GLU A 342 -0.96 -20.40 -2.37
C GLU A 342 -1.42 -19.07 -1.74
N ALA A 343 -0.54 -18.07 -1.61
CA ALA A 343 -0.83 -16.82 -0.90
C ALA A 343 -2.06 -16.08 -1.46
N GLY A 344 -2.23 -16.10 -2.79
CA GLY A 344 -3.39 -15.50 -3.47
C GLY A 344 -4.72 -16.16 -3.10
N ALA A 345 -4.68 -17.47 -2.80
CA ALA A 345 -5.86 -18.23 -2.39
C ALA A 345 -6.20 -18.06 -0.90
N SER A 346 -5.44 -17.28 -0.12
CA SER A 346 -5.73 -17.04 1.31
C SER A 346 -7.04 -16.30 1.54
N GLY A 347 -7.42 -15.39 0.64
CA GLY A 347 -8.53 -14.44 0.84
C GLY A 347 -8.15 -13.18 1.64
N LEU A 348 -6.88 -13.07 2.04
CA LEU A 348 -6.34 -11.91 2.76
C LEU A 348 -5.73 -10.85 1.82
N GLY A 349 -5.85 -11.04 0.50
CA GLY A 349 -5.29 -10.14 -0.50
C GLY A 349 -3.75 -10.15 -0.54
N VAL A 350 -3.10 -11.18 0.01
CA VAL A 350 -1.64 -11.33 -0.01
C VAL A 350 -1.19 -11.66 -1.44
N PRO A 351 -0.40 -10.78 -2.09
CA PRO A 351 -0.04 -10.97 -3.49
C PRO A 351 1.10 -11.98 -3.64
N ARG A 352 1.12 -12.68 -4.79
CA ARG A 352 2.32 -13.35 -5.29
C ARG A 352 3.37 -12.31 -5.71
N LEU A 353 4.65 -12.60 -5.47
CA LEU A 353 5.76 -11.69 -5.75
C LEU A 353 6.72 -12.19 -6.84
N ALA A 354 6.80 -13.51 -7.05
CA ALA A 354 7.70 -14.10 -8.05
C ALA A 354 7.33 -13.61 -9.47
N GLY A 355 8.34 -13.21 -10.24
CA GLY A 355 8.17 -12.69 -11.60
C GLY A 355 7.58 -11.28 -11.71
N GLN A 356 7.35 -10.60 -10.59
CA GLN A 356 6.91 -9.21 -10.57
C GLN A 356 8.06 -8.25 -10.93
N GLY A 357 7.78 -7.10 -11.54
CA GLY A 357 8.81 -6.14 -11.94
C GLY A 357 9.62 -5.62 -10.75
N ALA A 358 10.96 -5.72 -10.83
CA ALA A 358 11.85 -5.29 -9.75
C ALA A 358 11.65 -3.84 -9.36
N ALA A 359 11.50 -2.95 -10.34
CA ALA A 359 11.35 -1.52 -10.09
C ALA A 359 9.99 -1.17 -9.44
N PHE A 360 8.93 -1.92 -9.77
CA PHE A 360 7.65 -1.88 -9.05
C PHE A 360 7.78 -2.39 -7.60
N LEU A 361 8.40 -3.55 -7.38
CA LEU A 361 8.58 -4.15 -6.05
C LEU A 361 9.37 -3.23 -5.12
N GLU A 362 10.50 -2.72 -5.59
CA GLU A 362 11.36 -1.81 -4.82
C GLU A 362 10.60 -0.54 -4.43
N ARG A 363 9.96 0.15 -5.39
CA ARG A 363 9.14 1.33 -5.08
C ARG A 363 8.05 1.03 -4.07
N ARG A 364 7.44 -0.16 -4.15
CA ARG A 364 6.38 -0.53 -3.22
C ARG A 364 6.94 -0.75 -1.82
N LEU A 365 8.09 -1.39 -1.69
CA LEU A 365 8.79 -1.54 -0.41
C LEU A 365 9.25 -0.18 0.14
N ASP A 366 9.79 0.72 -0.70
CA ASP A 366 10.14 2.09 -0.30
C ASP A 366 8.92 2.88 0.18
N SER A 367 7.81 2.77 -0.54
CA SER A 367 6.53 3.38 -0.17
C SER A 367 6.04 2.88 1.19
N PHE A 368 6.16 1.57 1.47
CA PHE A 368 5.84 1.03 2.80
C PHE A 368 6.81 1.49 3.91
N ALA A 369 8.07 1.74 3.56
CA ALA A 369 9.09 2.19 4.50
C ALA A 369 8.97 3.68 4.87
N ALA A 370 8.33 4.49 4.03
CA ALA A 370 8.13 5.93 4.23
C ALA A 370 7.33 6.26 5.51
N GLU A 371 7.51 7.47 6.06
CA GLU A 371 6.80 7.91 7.25
C GLU A 371 5.30 8.14 6.98
N ASP A 372 4.96 8.60 5.78
CA ASP A 372 3.64 8.87 5.21
C ASP A 372 3.21 7.82 4.16
N GLY A 373 3.81 6.63 4.21
CA GLY A 373 3.48 5.52 3.31
C GLY A 373 1.99 5.14 3.35
N PRO A 374 1.49 4.44 2.30
CA PRO A 374 0.08 4.16 2.11
C PRO A 374 -0.48 3.42 3.33
N ASP A 375 -1.67 3.86 3.73
CA ASP A 375 -2.20 3.75 5.09
C ASP A 375 -2.23 2.33 5.67
N ARG A 376 -2.20 2.29 7.01
CA ARG A 376 -2.29 1.11 7.89
C ARG A 376 -3.71 0.53 7.98
N GLN A 377 -4.52 0.70 6.93
CA GLN A 377 -5.92 0.26 6.95
C GLN A 377 -5.99 -1.28 6.91
N GLY A 378 -6.61 -1.86 7.95
CA GLY A 378 -6.67 -3.31 8.14
C GLY A 378 -5.34 -3.93 8.56
N TRP A 379 -5.27 -5.26 8.58
CA TRP A 379 -4.02 -5.96 8.88
C TRP A 379 -3.07 -5.90 7.69
N ASN A 380 -2.03 -5.09 7.79
CA ASN A 380 -0.94 -5.03 6.81
C ASN A 380 0.44 -5.00 7.51
N PRO A 381 1.20 -6.12 7.52
CA PRO A 381 2.51 -6.19 8.15
C PRO A 381 3.64 -5.51 7.34
N MET A 382 3.39 -5.17 6.07
CA MET A 382 4.45 -4.74 5.15
C MET A 382 5.18 -3.45 5.55
N PRO A 383 4.55 -2.42 6.15
CA PRO A 383 5.29 -1.25 6.64
C PRO A 383 6.38 -1.59 7.66
N ALA A 384 6.11 -2.52 8.59
CA ALA A 384 7.10 -2.95 9.57
C ALA A 384 8.25 -3.76 8.91
N ILE A 385 7.89 -4.67 8.00
CA ILE A 385 8.84 -5.48 7.23
C ILE A 385 9.75 -4.58 6.38
N ALA A 386 9.18 -3.62 5.65
CA ALA A 386 9.91 -2.73 4.76
C ALA A 386 10.84 -1.77 5.50
N LYS A 387 10.46 -1.31 6.71
CA LYS A 387 11.32 -0.49 7.58
C LYS A 387 12.48 -1.28 8.17
N ALA A 388 12.34 -2.60 8.36
CA ALA A 388 13.41 -3.46 8.83
C ALA A 388 14.49 -3.72 7.76
N LEU A 389 14.16 -3.54 6.48
CA LEU A 389 15.07 -3.67 5.33
C LEU A 389 15.78 -2.33 5.06
N SER A 390 17.09 -2.38 4.78
CA SER A 390 17.80 -1.21 4.23
C SER A 390 17.35 -0.91 2.78
N PRO A 391 17.60 0.29 2.23
CA PRO A 391 17.33 0.59 0.82
C PRO A 391 17.98 -0.43 -0.14
N ASP A 392 19.25 -0.80 0.10
CA ASP A 392 19.97 -1.79 -0.70
C ASP A 392 19.34 -3.19 -0.59
N GLU A 393 18.85 -3.56 0.60
CA GLU A 393 18.16 -4.84 0.80
C GLU A 393 16.78 -4.87 0.11
N ARG A 394 16.05 -3.75 0.07
CA ARG A 394 14.79 -3.65 -0.70
C ARG A 394 15.05 -3.79 -2.20
N ALA A 395 16.11 -3.15 -2.71
CA ALA A 395 16.54 -3.31 -4.10
C ALA A 395 16.96 -4.76 -4.40
N ALA A 396 17.76 -5.38 -3.52
CA ALA A 396 18.21 -6.76 -3.65
C ALA A 396 17.06 -7.77 -3.70
N VAL A 397 16.10 -7.68 -2.76
CA VAL A 397 14.91 -8.55 -2.72
C VAL A 397 14.05 -8.34 -3.97
N ALA A 398 13.87 -7.09 -4.40
CA ALA A 398 13.11 -6.77 -5.61
C ALA A 398 13.74 -7.35 -6.88
N THR A 399 15.07 -7.23 -7.05
CA THR A 399 15.80 -7.85 -8.17
C THR A 399 15.66 -9.37 -8.14
N TYR A 400 15.85 -9.99 -6.99
CA TYR A 400 15.75 -11.44 -6.84
C TYR A 400 14.36 -11.97 -7.24
N LEU A 401 13.29 -11.39 -6.68
CA LEU A 401 11.92 -11.81 -6.93
C LEU A 401 11.51 -11.64 -8.41
N ALA A 402 12.01 -10.59 -9.07
CA ALA A 402 11.78 -10.36 -10.49
C ALA A 402 12.45 -11.39 -11.40
N GLY A 403 13.56 -11.97 -10.95
CA GLY A 403 14.28 -13.03 -11.65
C GLY A 403 13.65 -14.42 -11.53
N LEU A 404 12.72 -14.62 -10.60
CA LEU A 404 12.04 -15.89 -10.43
C LEU A 404 11.04 -16.15 -11.56
N PRO A 405 10.82 -17.43 -11.95
CA PRO A 405 9.64 -17.82 -12.72
C PRO A 405 8.36 -17.31 -12.05
N ALA A 406 7.38 -16.90 -12.85
CA ALA A 406 6.09 -16.42 -12.34
C ALA A 406 5.34 -17.46 -11.51
N ASP A 407 5.53 -18.74 -11.82
CA ASP A 407 4.96 -19.89 -11.12
C ASP A 407 5.81 -20.34 -9.92
N ASP A 408 6.95 -19.70 -9.62
CA ASP A 408 7.79 -20.08 -8.48
C ASP A 408 6.97 -20.00 -7.18
N PRO A 409 6.94 -21.09 -6.39
CA PRO A 409 6.15 -21.14 -5.16
C PRO A 409 6.76 -20.30 -4.02
N LEU A 410 7.92 -19.68 -4.23
CA LEU A 410 8.72 -18.93 -3.26
C LEU A 410 8.84 -19.71 -1.94
N VAL A 411 9.05 -21.03 -2.02
CA VAL A 411 9.17 -21.87 -0.83
C VAL A 411 10.29 -21.33 0.05
N PRO A 412 10.00 -21.04 1.33
CA PRO A 412 11.03 -20.67 2.29
C PRO A 412 12.12 -21.75 2.30
N ALA A 413 13.34 -21.36 1.93
CA ALA A 413 14.51 -22.22 2.02
C ALA A 413 15.10 -22.02 3.41
N ARG A 414 15.64 -23.08 4.01
CA ARG A 414 16.62 -22.92 5.11
C ARG A 414 18.04 -23.17 4.59
N PRO A 415 19.07 -22.72 5.34
CA PRO A 415 20.44 -23.12 5.08
C PRO A 415 20.53 -24.65 4.92
N PRO A 416 21.35 -25.17 3.99
CA PRO A 416 21.52 -26.61 3.86
C PRO A 416 22.01 -27.20 5.18
N VAL A 417 21.28 -28.19 5.68
CA VAL A 417 21.65 -29.00 6.84
C VAL A 417 22.90 -29.81 6.45
N PRO A 418 24.02 -29.73 7.20
CA PRO A 418 25.08 -30.71 7.07
C PRO A 418 24.47 -32.08 7.38
N THR A 419 24.49 -33.00 6.42
CA THR A 419 24.00 -34.37 6.61
C THR A 419 24.98 -35.12 7.52
N GLU A 420 24.99 -34.84 8.81
CA GLU A 420 25.63 -35.69 9.81
C GLU A 420 24.58 -36.65 10.41
N ALA A 421 24.98 -37.91 10.54
CA ALA A 421 24.15 -38.95 11.13
C ALA A 421 23.94 -38.66 12.63
N GLY A 422 22.70 -38.33 13.02
CA GLY A 422 22.33 -38.03 14.41
C GLY A 422 21.23 -36.96 14.59
N ALA A 423 20.91 -36.18 13.54
CA ALA A 423 19.92 -35.10 13.60
C ALA A 423 18.51 -35.55 14.04
N ASP A 424 18.11 -36.79 13.72
CA ASP A 424 16.80 -37.33 14.10
C ASP A 424 16.71 -37.66 15.61
N ASP A 425 17.81 -38.10 16.23
CA ASP A 425 17.88 -38.43 17.65
C ASP A 425 17.94 -37.16 18.52
N GLU A 426 18.67 -36.14 18.07
CA GLU A 426 18.78 -34.85 18.77
C GLU A 426 17.47 -34.05 18.74
N ALA A 427 16.79 -34.03 17.59
CA ALA A 427 15.46 -33.45 17.46
C ALA A 427 14.41 -34.17 18.34
N ALA A 428 14.50 -35.51 18.44
CA ALA A 428 13.65 -36.29 19.33
C ALA A 428 13.91 -35.95 20.81
N GLU A 429 15.16 -35.84 21.23
CA GLU A 429 15.52 -35.44 22.61
C GLU A 429 15.06 -34.01 22.93
N LEU A 430 15.15 -33.09 21.97
CA LEU A 430 14.63 -31.74 22.10
C LEU A 430 13.10 -31.73 22.23
N LEU A 431 12.39 -32.51 21.42
CA LEU A 431 10.95 -32.69 21.52
C LEU A 431 10.53 -33.21 22.90
N LEU A 432 11.23 -34.21 23.45
CA LEU A 432 10.94 -34.71 24.80
C LEU A 432 11.02 -33.60 25.85
N ARG A 433 12.01 -32.71 25.77
CA ARG A 433 12.13 -31.56 26.69
C ARG A 433 10.96 -30.59 26.55
N CYS A 434 10.52 -30.31 25.33
CA CYS A 434 9.36 -29.44 25.08
C CYS A 434 8.05 -30.02 25.64
N THR A 435 7.86 -31.35 25.57
CA THR A 435 6.61 -31.99 26.05
C THR A 435 6.37 -31.84 27.55
N ALA A 436 7.40 -31.56 28.35
CA ALA A 436 7.22 -31.31 29.79
C ALA A 436 6.21 -30.18 30.09
N CYS A 437 6.11 -29.19 29.19
CA CYS A 437 5.16 -28.09 29.26
C CYS A 437 4.13 -28.12 28.12
N HIS A 438 4.52 -28.57 26.92
CA HIS A 438 3.71 -28.48 25.69
C HIS A 438 3.01 -29.79 25.29
N ASP A 439 3.00 -30.82 26.15
CA ASP A 439 2.29 -32.06 25.85
C ASP A 439 0.84 -31.76 25.42
N PRO A 440 0.32 -32.34 24.32
CA PRO A 440 -1.02 -32.03 23.82
C PRO A 440 -2.14 -32.76 24.58
N GLY A 441 -1.82 -33.58 25.59
CA GLY A 441 -2.78 -34.35 26.38
C GLY A 441 -3.65 -33.51 27.33
N PRO A 442 -4.58 -34.17 28.06
CA PRO A 442 -5.56 -33.50 28.91
C PRO A 442 -4.90 -32.70 30.06
N ALA A 443 -5.64 -31.70 30.56
CA ALA A 443 -5.25 -30.68 31.53
C ALA A 443 -4.04 -31.06 32.43
N LEU A 444 -2.93 -30.35 32.23
CA LEU A 444 -1.65 -30.63 32.89
C LEU A 444 -1.49 -29.83 34.21
N GLY A 445 -2.55 -29.15 34.64
CA GLY A 445 -2.56 -28.21 35.76
C GLY A 445 -2.52 -26.75 35.30
N ALA A 446 -2.98 -25.83 36.15
CA ALA A 446 -3.25 -24.43 35.76
C ALA A 446 -2.07 -23.70 35.09
N ASP A 447 -0.85 -23.86 35.61
CA ASP A 447 0.36 -23.22 35.05
C ASP A 447 0.79 -23.83 33.71
N ARG A 448 0.57 -25.13 33.52
CA ARG A 448 0.90 -25.83 32.27
C ARG A 448 -0.17 -25.67 31.20
N ASP A 449 -1.41 -25.39 31.60
CA ASP A 449 -2.50 -25.07 30.67
C ASP A 449 -2.34 -23.69 29.98
N LEU A 450 -1.39 -22.87 30.45
CA LEU A 450 -0.91 -21.66 29.79
C LEU A 450 0.17 -21.94 28.73
N SER A 451 0.63 -23.18 28.58
CA SER A 451 1.58 -23.56 27.52
C SER A 451 0.80 -23.97 26.26
N PRO A 452 1.07 -23.38 25.08
CA PRO A 452 0.34 -23.72 23.88
C PRO A 452 0.59 -25.16 23.43
N ASN A 453 -0.42 -25.76 22.82
CA ASN A 453 -0.28 -26.94 21.99
C ASN A 453 0.45 -26.57 20.67
N LEU A 454 1.71 -26.99 20.58
CA LEU A 454 2.57 -26.72 19.43
C LEU A 454 2.21 -27.58 18.22
N THR A 455 1.57 -28.74 18.44
CA THR A 455 1.21 -29.68 17.38
C THR A 455 0.14 -29.14 16.44
N LEU A 456 -0.47 -27.99 16.72
CA LEU A 456 -1.45 -27.38 15.82
C LEU A 456 -0.79 -26.51 14.75
N GLN A 457 0.42 -26.01 15.02
CA GLN A 457 1.00 -24.92 14.25
C GLN A 457 1.80 -25.42 13.04
N SER A 458 1.99 -24.53 12.07
CA SER A 458 2.87 -24.78 10.93
C SER A 458 4.34 -24.69 11.36
N ALA A 459 5.23 -25.29 10.57
CA ALA A 459 6.67 -25.13 10.78
C ALA A 459 7.11 -23.65 10.68
N ALA A 460 6.56 -22.89 9.72
CA ALA A 460 6.90 -21.47 9.53
C ALA A 460 6.47 -20.61 10.72
N TYR A 461 5.30 -20.88 11.31
CA TYR A 461 4.84 -20.18 12.51
C TYR A 461 5.78 -20.46 13.69
N LEU A 462 6.06 -21.74 13.97
CA LEU A 462 6.89 -22.16 15.10
C LEU A 462 8.31 -21.58 15.01
N ASP A 463 8.91 -21.64 13.82
CA ASP A 463 10.22 -21.08 13.55
C ASP A 463 10.27 -19.58 13.88
N HIS A 464 9.32 -18.83 13.33
CA HIS A 464 9.23 -17.40 13.56
C HIS A 464 8.98 -17.06 15.04
N GLN A 465 8.15 -17.84 15.75
CA GLN A 465 7.92 -17.61 17.17
C GLN A 465 9.17 -17.86 18.01
N LEU A 466 9.92 -18.93 17.74
CA LEU A 466 11.16 -19.25 18.45
C LEU A 466 12.23 -18.19 18.18
N ALA A 467 12.35 -17.71 16.95
CA ALA A 467 13.20 -16.58 16.61
C ALA A 467 12.83 -15.29 17.38
N LEU A 468 11.53 -14.97 17.49
CA LEU A 468 11.08 -13.82 18.27
C LEU A 468 11.41 -13.95 19.76
N PHE A 469 11.36 -15.16 20.31
CA PHE A 469 11.77 -15.42 21.70
C PHE A 469 13.28 -15.24 21.88
N ASP A 470 14.10 -15.86 21.03
CA ASP A 470 15.56 -15.74 21.10
C ASP A 470 16.02 -14.27 20.96
N ALA A 471 15.43 -13.53 20.01
CA ALA A 471 15.73 -12.11 19.82
C ALA A 471 15.17 -11.18 20.91
N GLY A 472 14.50 -11.71 21.95
CA GLY A 472 13.88 -10.93 23.02
C GLY A 472 12.68 -10.07 22.58
N ARG A 473 12.20 -10.25 21.35
CA ARG A 473 11.07 -9.52 20.75
C ARG A 473 9.71 -10.03 21.23
N ARG A 474 9.68 -11.20 21.88
CA ARG A 474 8.52 -11.76 22.57
C ARG A 474 8.86 -12.03 24.04
N PRO A 475 8.36 -11.22 25.00
CA PRO A 475 8.82 -11.25 26.39
C PRO A 475 8.13 -12.35 27.22
N VAL A 476 8.53 -13.60 27.03
CA VAL A 476 8.12 -14.74 27.88
C VAL A 476 9.38 -15.44 28.40
N GLY A 477 9.78 -15.16 29.63
CA GLY A 477 11.10 -15.53 30.15
C GLY A 477 11.46 -17.01 30.01
N SER A 478 10.51 -17.92 30.24
CA SER A 478 10.73 -19.37 30.06
C SER A 478 11.01 -19.75 28.60
N MET A 479 10.27 -19.18 27.66
CA MET A 479 10.46 -19.45 26.23
C MET A 479 11.67 -18.72 25.65
N GLN A 480 12.04 -17.55 26.17
CA GLN A 480 13.28 -16.87 25.80
C GLN A 480 14.49 -17.71 26.19
N GLN A 481 14.52 -18.22 27.42
CA GLN A 481 15.58 -19.12 27.85
C GLN A 481 15.64 -20.38 26.97
N ALA A 482 14.49 -21.03 26.74
CA ALA A 482 14.44 -22.22 25.90
C ALA A 482 14.92 -21.96 24.47
N ALA A 483 14.53 -20.82 23.87
CA ALA A 483 14.94 -20.44 22.52
C ALA A 483 16.43 -20.11 22.44
N HIS A 484 16.98 -19.41 23.44
CA HIS A 484 18.37 -19.00 23.47
C HIS A 484 19.37 -20.15 23.64
N GLU A 485 18.92 -21.26 24.20
CA GLU A 485 19.71 -22.49 24.36
C GLU A 485 19.79 -23.31 23.05
N MET A 486 19.04 -22.93 22.01
CA MET A 486 19.00 -23.64 20.72
C MET A 486 19.74 -22.88 19.62
N THR A 487 20.39 -23.61 18.73
CA THR A 487 20.88 -23.04 17.46
C THR A 487 19.73 -22.80 16.49
N ALA A 488 19.94 -21.93 15.50
CA ALA A 488 18.97 -21.72 14.41
C ALA A 488 18.66 -23.03 13.64
N GLU A 489 19.62 -23.96 13.59
CA GLU A 489 19.43 -25.28 13.00
C GLU A 489 18.53 -26.19 13.85
N GLN A 490 18.70 -26.19 15.17
CA GLN A 490 17.86 -26.97 16.10
C GLN A 490 16.42 -26.44 16.14
N ILE A 491 16.23 -25.11 16.22
CA ILE A 491 14.93 -24.45 16.01
C ILE A 491 14.33 -24.91 14.67
N GLY A 492 15.23 -25.04 13.70
CA GLY A 492 15.01 -25.57 12.38
C GLY A 492 14.24 -26.88 12.34
N GLN A 493 14.94 -27.90 12.81
CA GLN A 493 14.52 -29.29 12.85
C GLN A 493 13.28 -29.47 13.73
N LEU A 494 13.25 -28.84 14.90
CA LEU A 494 12.11 -28.89 15.82
C LEU A 494 10.82 -28.39 15.16
N SER A 495 10.89 -27.23 14.50
CA SER A 495 9.73 -26.64 13.83
C SER A 495 9.24 -27.49 12.67
N ALA A 496 10.16 -28.11 11.91
CA ALA A 496 9.81 -29.02 10.83
C ALA A 496 9.14 -30.29 11.35
N ALA A 497 9.69 -30.91 12.41
CA ALA A 497 9.14 -32.10 13.04
C ALA A 497 7.74 -31.83 13.62
N LEU A 498 7.56 -30.73 14.37
CA LEU A 498 6.26 -30.32 14.91
C LEU A 498 5.27 -29.94 13.80
N GLY A 499 5.73 -29.30 12.73
CA GLY A 499 4.92 -28.96 11.57
C GLY A 499 4.40 -30.20 10.82
N ALA A 500 5.22 -31.24 10.70
CA ALA A 500 4.84 -32.50 10.05
C ALA A 500 4.00 -33.43 10.95
N ALA A 501 4.11 -33.29 12.28
CA ALA A 501 3.36 -34.11 13.23
C ALA A 501 1.83 -33.93 13.06
N PRO A 502 1.02 -34.99 13.25
CA PRO A 502 -0.44 -34.86 13.25
C PRO A 502 -0.90 -33.86 14.32
N ALA A 503 -1.90 -33.04 13.97
CA ALA A 503 -2.48 -32.10 14.91
C ALA A 503 -3.26 -32.85 16.00
N ALA A 504 -2.80 -32.76 17.24
CA ALA A 504 -3.45 -33.38 18.39
C ALA A 504 -4.40 -32.37 19.06
N ARG A 505 -5.57 -32.83 19.52
CA ARG A 505 -6.54 -31.98 20.22
C ARG A 505 -6.22 -31.91 21.71
N SER A 506 -6.09 -30.71 22.27
CA SER A 506 -5.92 -30.52 23.71
C SER A 506 -7.21 -30.71 24.51
N GLY A 507 -8.35 -30.47 23.87
CA GLY A 507 -9.68 -30.63 24.47
C GLY A 507 -10.07 -29.44 25.37
N LEU A 508 -11.38 -29.28 25.56
CA LEU A 508 -11.92 -28.28 26.49
C LEU A 508 -11.79 -28.79 27.93
N ASP A 509 -11.28 -27.95 28.85
CA ASP A 509 -11.25 -28.25 30.28
C ASP A 509 -12.68 -28.61 30.76
N PRO A 510 -12.90 -29.79 31.38
CA PRO A 510 -14.22 -30.20 31.84
C PRO A 510 -14.90 -29.18 32.77
N GLU A 511 -14.15 -28.43 33.56
CA GLU A 511 -14.71 -27.36 34.41
C GLU A 511 -15.22 -26.17 33.58
N ARG A 512 -14.50 -25.82 32.50
CA ARG A 512 -14.92 -24.76 31.57
C ARG A 512 -16.11 -25.19 30.73
N ALA A 513 -16.16 -26.46 30.34
CA ALA A 513 -17.31 -27.07 29.65
C ALA A 513 -18.61 -27.03 30.47
N ARG A 514 -18.55 -26.76 31.79
CA ARG A 514 -19.69 -26.66 32.70
C ARG A 514 -20.14 -25.22 33.01
N ARG A 515 -19.46 -24.18 32.50
CA ARG A 515 -19.80 -22.78 32.82
C ARG A 515 -21.13 -22.36 32.15
N PRO A 516 -22.10 -21.76 32.88
CA PRO A 516 -23.44 -21.56 32.33
C PRO A 516 -23.67 -20.32 31.46
N ASP A 517 -22.77 -19.33 31.38
CA ASP A 517 -23.22 -17.95 31.05
C ASP A 517 -22.52 -17.24 29.87
N PHE A 518 -22.00 -17.97 28.89
CA PHE A 518 -21.90 -17.45 27.51
C PHE A 518 -22.04 -18.61 26.52
N GLU A 519 -23.02 -18.52 25.63
CA GLU A 519 -23.31 -19.60 24.70
C GLU A 519 -22.15 -19.72 23.69
N LEU A 520 -21.52 -20.89 23.61
CA LEU A 520 -20.57 -21.22 22.53
C LEU A 520 -21.13 -20.88 21.14
N ALA A 521 -22.46 -20.83 21.00
CA ALA A 521 -23.15 -20.36 19.81
C ALA A 521 -22.89 -18.87 19.49
N GLU A 522 -22.92 -17.99 20.48
CA GLU A 522 -22.63 -16.56 20.30
C GLU A 522 -21.15 -16.32 20.02
N ALA A 523 -20.26 -17.04 20.69
CA ALA A 523 -18.82 -17.02 20.41
C ALA A 523 -18.54 -17.50 18.98
N GLY A 524 -19.24 -18.55 18.55
CA GLY A 524 -19.16 -19.06 17.18
C GLY A 524 -19.63 -18.05 16.15
N LYS A 525 -20.74 -17.37 16.40
CA LYS A 525 -21.22 -16.30 15.52
C LYS A 525 -20.20 -15.17 15.41
N LEU A 526 -19.66 -14.71 16.54
CA LEU A 526 -18.62 -13.68 16.53
C LEU A 526 -17.35 -14.13 15.80
N ALA A 527 -16.96 -15.40 15.94
CA ALA A 527 -15.79 -15.96 15.26
C ALA A 527 -15.98 -16.11 13.74
N GLU A 528 -17.20 -16.44 13.29
CA GLU A 528 -17.53 -16.69 11.89
C GLU A 528 -17.91 -15.42 11.11
N GLU A 529 -18.61 -14.49 11.76
CA GLU A 529 -19.20 -13.31 11.12
C GLU A 529 -18.51 -11.99 11.55
N GLY A 530 -17.91 -11.97 12.75
CA GLY A 530 -17.41 -10.74 13.36
C GLY A 530 -18.53 -9.83 13.88
N ASP A 531 -18.19 -8.58 14.14
CA ASP A 531 -19.14 -7.51 14.45
C ASP A 531 -18.68 -6.20 13.78
N PRO A 532 -19.18 -5.91 12.56
CA PRO A 532 -18.80 -4.72 11.80
C PRO A 532 -19.16 -3.41 12.52
N ALA A 533 -20.20 -3.39 13.37
CA ALA A 533 -20.60 -2.18 14.09
C ALA A 533 -19.57 -1.79 15.16
N ARG A 534 -18.83 -2.77 15.69
CA ARG A 534 -17.71 -2.55 16.61
C ARG A 534 -16.33 -2.56 15.92
N GLY A 535 -16.28 -2.75 14.60
CA GLY A 535 -15.02 -2.91 13.88
C GLY A 535 -14.28 -4.20 14.25
N LEU A 536 -15.02 -5.26 14.58
CA LEU A 536 -14.48 -6.59 14.84
C LEU A 536 -14.59 -7.45 13.57
N PRO A 537 -13.46 -7.90 12.99
CA PRO A 537 -13.50 -8.82 11.87
C PRO A 537 -13.90 -10.23 12.33
N ALA A 538 -14.43 -11.04 11.41
CA ALA A 538 -14.60 -12.47 11.63
C ALA A 538 -13.24 -13.12 11.93
N CYS A 539 -13.10 -13.78 13.08
CA CYS A 539 -11.84 -14.43 13.45
C CYS A 539 -11.36 -15.44 12.39
N LEU A 540 -12.30 -16.18 11.78
CA LEU A 540 -12.00 -17.17 10.75
C LEU A 540 -11.52 -16.57 9.42
N SER A 541 -11.65 -15.26 9.20
CA SER A 541 -11.08 -14.63 8.00
C SER A 541 -9.55 -14.72 7.99
N CYS A 542 -8.91 -14.86 9.16
CA CYS A 542 -7.47 -15.04 9.32
C CYS A 542 -7.11 -16.41 9.94
N HIS A 543 -7.88 -16.89 10.92
CA HIS A 543 -7.57 -18.12 11.68
C HIS A 543 -8.29 -19.38 11.17
N GLY A 544 -9.04 -19.27 10.06
CA GLY A 544 -9.76 -20.38 9.46
C GLY A 544 -8.89 -21.34 8.63
N ALA A 545 -9.49 -22.43 8.16
CA ALA A 545 -8.80 -23.49 7.41
C ALA A 545 -8.07 -22.97 6.16
N ARG A 546 -8.75 -22.18 5.32
CA ARG A 546 -8.21 -21.63 4.08
C ARG A 546 -7.03 -20.66 4.32
N PRO A 547 -7.15 -19.58 5.10
CA PRO A 547 -6.05 -18.63 5.28
C PRO A 547 -4.85 -19.28 5.99
N THR A 548 -5.06 -20.14 6.99
CA THR A 548 -3.95 -20.79 7.72
C THR A 548 -3.28 -21.92 6.94
N ALA A 549 -3.93 -22.51 5.93
CA ALA A 549 -3.28 -23.40 4.98
C ALA A 549 -2.42 -22.62 3.97
N ALA A 550 -2.90 -21.45 3.53
CA ALA A 550 -2.26 -20.64 2.50
C ALA A 550 -1.11 -19.75 3.03
N VAL A 551 -1.20 -19.28 4.29
CA VAL A 551 -0.22 -18.39 4.91
C VAL A 551 0.33 -19.06 6.17
N GLY A 552 1.58 -19.51 6.08
CA GLY A 552 2.22 -20.31 7.13
C GLY A 552 2.40 -19.56 8.45
N LEU A 553 2.46 -18.22 8.45
CA LEU A 553 2.63 -17.43 9.68
C LEU A 553 1.34 -17.18 10.46
N LEU A 554 0.17 -17.59 9.96
CA LEU A 554 -1.08 -17.42 10.70
C LEU A 554 -1.25 -18.55 11.71
N PRO A 555 -1.48 -18.25 13.01
CA PRO A 555 -1.66 -19.28 14.00
C PRO A 555 -2.99 -19.99 13.84
N ARG A 556 -2.98 -21.31 14.04
CA ARG A 556 -4.18 -22.16 14.08
C ARG A 556 -4.71 -22.22 15.51
N LEU A 557 -6.00 -21.93 15.66
CA LEU A 557 -6.64 -21.80 16.98
C LEU A 557 -7.51 -23.02 17.33
N ASP A 558 -8.11 -23.69 16.34
CA ASP A 558 -8.97 -24.85 16.59
C ASP A 558 -8.20 -25.97 17.30
N GLY A 559 -8.75 -26.45 18.41
CA GLY A 559 -8.17 -27.52 19.24
C GLY A 559 -7.05 -27.08 20.19
N GLN A 560 -6.77 -25.78 20.27
CA GLN A 560 -5.81 -25.18 21.20
C GLN A 560 -6.34 -25.18 22.64
N ARG A 561 -5.46 -24.94 23.63
CA ARG A 561 -5.87 -24.83 25.04
C ARG A 561 -6.67 -23.55 25.28
N ALA A 562 -7.85 -23.69 25.89
CA ALA A 562 -8.71 -22.55 26.20
C ALA A 562 -8.03 -21.52 27.12
N ARG A 563 -7.36 -21.97 28.19
CA ARG A 563 -6.68 -21.04 29.12
C ARG A 563 -5.54 -20.27 28.45
N TYR A 564 -4.77 -20.93 27.60
CA TYR A 564 -3.77 -20.27 26.77
C TYR A 564 -4.40 -19.22 25.87
N LEU A 565 -5.46 -19.57 25.12
CA LEU A 565 -6.10 -18.64 24.20
C LEU A 565 -6.67 -17.41 24.92
N GLU A 566 -7.34 -17.62 26.07
CA GLU A 566 -7.86 -16.54 26.91
C GLU A 566 -6.74 -15.62 27.41
N ASP A 567 -5.68 -16.19 27.99
CA ASP A 567 -4.50 -15.43 28.45
C ASP A 567 -3.86 -14.63 27.31
N ARG A 568 -3.77 -15.21 26.11
CA ARG A 568 -3.24 -14.50 24.94
C ARG A 568 -4.12 -13.33 24.53
N LEU A 569 -5.44 -13.51 24.51
CA LEU A 569 -6.37 -12.44 24.18
C LEU A 569 -6.36 -11.34 25.26
N ASP A 570 -6.28 -11.70 26.55
CA ASP A 570 -6.12 -10.74 27.64
C ASP A 570 -4.81 -9.97 27.55
N TYR A 571 -3.71 -10.66 27.23
CA TYR A 571 -2.41 -10.04 26.99
C TYR A 571 -2.48 -9.01 25.86
N PHE A 572 -3.14 -9.34 24.74
CA PHE A 572 -3.31 -8.42 23.61
C PHE A 572 -4.24 -7.24 23.95
N ALA A 573 -5.22 -7.42 24.82
CA ALA A 573 -6.10 -6.34 25.26
C ALA A 573 -5.43 -5.37 26.24
N GLY A 574 -4.29 -5.73 26.84
CA GLY A 574 -3.58 -4.91 27.83
C GLY A 574 -2.54 -3.95 27.22
N ASP A 575 -2.14 -2.96 28.02
CA ASP A 575 -1.20 -1.89 27.63
C ASP A 575 0.25 -2.38 27.34
N ALA A 576 0.56 -3.64 27.64
CA ALA A 576 1.90 -4.23 27.58
C ALA A 576 2.18 -5.05 26.30
N ALA A 577 1.25 -5.11 25.34
CA ALA A 577 1.42 -5.86 24.10
C ALA A 577 2.34 -5.12 23.10
N PRO A 578 3.48 -5.70 22.66
CA PRO A 578 4.35 -5.06 21.68
C PRO A 578 3.68 -5.03 20.31
N GLU A 579 3.87 -3.90 19.62
CA GLU A 579 3.19 -3.45 18.40
C GLU A 579 3.55 -4.22 17.11
N VAL A 580 4.37 -5.27 17.20
CA VAL A 580 5.06 -5.81 16.03
C VAL A 580 4.26 -6.97 15.42
N LEU A 581 3.62 -6.69 14.28
CA LEU A 581 2.99 -7.63 13.34
C LEU A 581 1.65 -8.27 13.76
N ALA A 582 1.12 -7.97 14.95
CA ALA A 582 -0.13 -8.55 15.44
C ALA A 582 -1.30 -7.57 15.36
N PRO A 583 -2.33 -7.81 14.52
CA PRO A 583 -3.57 -7.00 14.51
C PRO A 583 -4.40 -7.24 15.78
N MET A 584 -4.03 -8.26 16.56
CA MET A 584 -4.81 -8.75 17.68
C MET A 584 -4.87 -7.78 18.85
N THR A 585 -3.94 -6.82 18.99
CA THR A 585 -4.01 -5.81 20.06
C THR A 585 -5.28 -4.97 19.94
N GLU A 586 -5.55 -4.43 18.76
CA GLU A 586 -6.74 -3.61 18.49
C GLU A 586 -8.02 -4.45 18.54
N ILE A 587 -7.99 -5.67 18.00
CA ILE A 587 -9.14 -6.58 18.00
C ILE A 587 -9.49 -7.01 19.43
N ALA A 588 -8.49 -7.45 20.22
CA ALA A 588 -8.71 -7.95 21.57
C ALA A 588 -9.15 -6.85 22.54
N ALA A 589 -8.68 -5.61 22.36
CA ALA A 589 -9.12 -4.45 23.14
C ALA A 589 -10.61 -4.11 22.93
N ARG A 590 -11.20 -4.50 21.79
CA ARG A 590 -12.62 -4.31 21.47
C ARG A 590 -13.53 -5.44 21.99
N LEU A 591 -12.94 -6.57 22.38
CA LEU A 591 -13.64 -7.68 23.01
C LEU A 591 -13.78 -7.43 24.51
N THR A 592 -14.91 -7.81 25.08
CA THR A 592 -15.10 -7.92 26.53
C THR A 592 -14.32 -9.13 27.10
N GLY A 593 -14.08 -9.15 28.41
CA GLY A 593 -13.43 -10.29 29.07
C GLY A 593 -14.20 -11.60 28.85
N ASP A 594 -15.53 -11.55 28.93
CA ASP A 594 -16.39 -12.71 28.72
C ASP A 594 -16.34 -13.21 27.27
N GLU A 595 -16.33 -12.30 26.29
CA GLU A 595 -16.15 -12.66 24.87
C GLU A 595 -14.79 -13.32 24.62
N ARG A 596 -13.70 -12.82 25.24
CA ARG A 596 -12.36 -13.43 25.11
C ARG A 596 -12.33 -14.84 25.70
N ALA A 597 -12.90 -15.03 26.89
CA ALA A 597 -13.01 -16.34 27.52
C ALA A 597 -13.84 -17.32 26.68
N ALA A 598 -14.98 -16.87 26.15
CA ALA A 598 -15.87 -17.71 25.36
C ALA A 598 -15.32 -18.06 23.98
N LEU A 599 -14.64 -17.13 23.29
CA LEU A 599 -13.95 -17.42 22.03
C LEU A 599 -12.84 -18.45 22.27
N ALA A 600 -12.09 -18.32 23.36
CA ALA A 600 -11.08 -19.30 23.73
C ALA A 600 -11.66 -20.71 23.95
N ASP A 601 -12.81 -20.80 24.62
CA ASP A 601 -13.54 -22.06 24.80
C ASP A 601 -14.07 -22.63 23.48
N TRP A 602 -14.60 -21.77 22.61
CA TRP A 602 -15.11 -22.16 21.31
C TRP A 602 -14.02 -22.74 20.40
N PHE A 603 -12.88 -22.06 20.29
CA PHE A 603 -11.73 -22.55 19.52
C PHE A 603 -11.17 -23.86 20.11
N ALA A 604 -11.05 -23.96 21.44
CA ALA A 604 -10.59 -25.18 22.09
C ALA A 604 -11.53 -26.39 21.89
N ALA A 605 -12.83 -26.13 21.79
CA ALA A 605 -13.84 -27.16 21.56
C ALA A 605 -13.81 -27.71 20.12
N ARG A 606 -13.23 -26.99 19.16
CA ARG A 606 -13.21 -27.40 17.75
C ARG A 606 -12.16 -28.47 17.44
N PRO A 607 -12.36 -29.30 16.41
CA PRO A 607 -11.33 -30.21 15.94
C PRO A 607 -10.17 -29.43 15.33
N PRO A 608 -8.91 -29.85 15.55
CA PRO A 608 -7.76 -29.23 14.90
C PRO A 608 -7.92 -29.10 13.38
N LEU A 609 -7.48 -27.95 12.85
CA LEU A 609 -7.39 -27.74 11.41
C LEU A 609 -6.32 -28.65 10.80
N ALA A 610 -6.53 -29.05 9.54
CA ALA A 610 -5.50 -29.72 8.76
C ALA A 610 -4.30 -28.79 8.54
N LYS A 611 -3.11 -29.39 8.45
CA LYS A 611 -1.85 -28.66 8.35
C LYS A 611 -1.40 -28.38 6.94
#